data_AF-A0A2W2BJK3-F1
#
_entry.id   AF-A0A2W2BJK3-F1
#
_cell.length_a   1.000
_cell.length_b   1.000
_cell.length_c   1.000
_cell.angle_alpha   90.00
_cell.angle_beta   90.00
_cell.angle_gamma   90.00
#
_symmetry.space_group_name_H-M   'P 1'
#
loop_
_entity.id
_entity.type
_entity.pdbx_description
1 polymer ?
#
loop_
_entity_poly.entity_id
_entity_poly.type
_entity_poly.pdbx_seq_one_letter_code
_entity_poly.pdbx_strand_id
1 'polypeptide(L)'
;MLDGRIVPPPAMAETMSPAEERDLLQRTGFVKITESEQGTAIRWSMFSRNWASLYFAAEWLQGAFGPYQLQYYSAGWFNERHEQPWVAADRIHHLIHKSDVHLSQTVYIQKVAEGRRNTPPLLQKALRDNAASEDVSIDCAYDPSSQRYRVARVGPQSTIAKLWGLNPVSYPCLIGHSYDEAVSRAYPQVTRTGEPHYDHIYAAMASARGDVVWVPYQRVALPLIQGRSRKGVRVVTELAEVDISPL
;
A
#
# COMPACT_ATOMS: atom_id res chain seq x y z
N MET A 1 -2.95 -28.12 -41.42
CA MET A 1 -2.95 -26.65 -41.34
C MET A 1 -2.22 -26.28 -40.07
N LEU A 2 -1.12 -25.55 -40.18
CA LEU A 2 -0.39 -25.01 -39.04
C LEU A 2 -1.22 -23.83 -38.52
N ASP A 3 -1.85 -23.98 -37.35
CA ASP A 3 -2.41 -22.85 -36.59
C ASP A 3 -1.31 -21.80 -36.51
N GLY A 4 -1.52 -20.61 -37.08
CA GLY A 4 -0.52 -19.55 -37.26
C GLY A 4 0.02 -18.91 -35.95
N ARG A 5 0.14 -19.70 -34.88
CA ARG A 5 0.69 -19.31 -33.59
C ARG A 5 2.22 -19.41 -33.66
N ILE A 6 2.86 -18.24 -33.62
CA ILE A 6 4.32 -18.09 -33.57
C ILE A 6 4.88 -18.57 -32.22
N VAL A 7 4.03 -18.69 -31.21
CA VAL A 7 4.40 -18.97 -29.82
C VAL A 7 3.72 -20.27 -29.37
N PRO A 8 4.47 -21.23 -28.78
CA PRO A 8 3.86 -22.43 -28.22
C PRO A 8 2.86 -22.06 -27.13
N PRO A 9 1.77 -22.84 -26.96
CA PRO A 9 0.84 -22.63 -25.87
C PRO A 9 1.59 -22.61 -24.52
N PRO A 10 1.17 -21.77 -23.56
CA PRO A 10 1.82 -21.71 -22.27
C PRO A 10 1.89 -23.12 -21.67
N ALA A 11 3.08 -23.53 -21.23
CA ALA A 11 3.25 -24.80 -20.54
C ALA A 11 2.26 -24.84 -19.37
N MET A 12 1.51 -25.94 -19.22
CA MET A 12 0.66 -26.13 -18.05
C MET A 12 1.50 -25.89 -16.81
N ALA A 13 1.11 -24.90 -16.01
CA ALA A 13 1.91 -24.41 -14.91
C ALA A 13 2.27 -25.55 -13.95
N GLU A 14 3.55 -25.94 -13.94
CA GLU A 14 4.12 -26.54 -12.73
C GLU A 14 3.95 -25.50 -11.63
N THR A 15 3.38 -25.91 -10.50
CA THR A 15 3.09 -25.03 -9.36
C THR A 15 4.39 -24.53 -8.75
N MET A 16 4.92 -23.45 -9.34
CA MET A 16 6.05 -22.71 -8.81
C MET A 16 5.69 -22.15 -7.44
N SER A 17 6.61 -22.24 -6.48
CA SER A 17 6.34 -21.73 -5.14
C SER A 17 6.23 -20.20 -5.16
N PRO A 18 5.45 -19.58 -4.25
CA PRO A 18 5.34 -18.12 -4.15
C PRO A 18 6.69 -17.42 -3.90
N ALA A 19 7.65 -18.11 -3.28
CA ALA A 19 8.97 -17.59 -3.01
C ALA A 19 9.82 -17.52 -4.30
N GLU A 20 9.79 -18.57 -5.12
CA GLU A 20 10.47 -18.61 -6.42
C GLU A 20 9.86 -17.60 -7.39
N GLU A 21 8.53 -17.49 -7.43
CA GLU A 21 7.84 -16.49 -8.25
C GLU A 21 8.26 -15.06 -7.86
N ARG A 22 8.30 -14.77 -6.56
CA ARG A 22 8.75 -13.46 -6.07
C ARG A 22 10.19 -13.17 -6.49
N ASP A 23 11.09 -14.15 -6.34
CA ASP A 23 12.49 -13.99 -6.70
C ASP A 23 12.66 -13.77 -8.21
N LEU A 24 11.92 -14.47 -9.06
CA LEU A 24 11.95 -14.25 -10.52
C LEU A 24 11.37 -12.88 -10.91
N LEU A 25 10.25 -12.47 -10.31
CA LEU A 25 9.64 -11.18 -10.60
C LEU A 25 10.51 -10.01 -10.13
N GLN A 26 11.12 -10.11 -8.94
CA GLN A 26 11.85 -9.00 -8.33
C GLN A 26 13.34 -8.95 -8.67
N ARG A 27 13.99 -10.10 -8.95
CA ARG A 27 15.45 -10.17 -9.15
C ARG A 27 15.84 -10.38 -10.60
N THR A 28 15.06 -11.14 -11.37
CA THR A 28 15.43 -11.48 -12.76
C THR A 28 14.63 -10.73 -13.81
N GLY A 29 13.61 -9.97 -13.40
CA GLY A 29 12.74 -9.27 -14.33
C GLY A 29 11.90 -10.22 -15.15
N PHE A 30 11.20 -11.12 -14.50
CA PHE A 30 10.23 -11.96 -15.18
C PHE A 30 8.94 -11.19 -15.49
N VAL A 31 8.30 -11.48 -16.64
CA VAL A 31 6.91 -11.12 -16.92
C VAL A 31 6.11 -12.40 -16.93
N LYS A 32 5.21 -12.56 -15.96
CA LYS A 32 4.33 -13.72 -15.87
C LYS A 32 3.03 -13.42 -16.61
N ILE A 33 2.64 -14.30 -17.51
CA ILE A 33 1.33 -14.28 -18.16
C ILE A 33 0.56 -15.50 -17.68
N THR A 34 -0.69 -15.33 -17.30
CA THR A 34 -1.58 -16.41 -16.87
C THR A 34 -2.91 -16.24 -17.56
N GLU A 35 -3.29 -17.21 -18.38
CA GLU A 35 -4.64 -17.29 -18.95
C GLU A 35 -5.50 -18.24 -18.13
N SER A 36 -6.74 -17.85 -17.89
CA SER A 36 -7.73 -18.65 -17.20
C SER A 36 -9.13 -18.35 -17.77
N GLU A 37 -10.13 -19.09 -17.34
CA GLU A 37 -11.53 -18.79 -17.64
C GLU A 37 -11.96 -17.39 -17.16
N GLN A 38 -11.24 -16.81 -16.20
CA GLN A 38 -11.49 -15.46 -15.66
C GLN A 38 -10.82 -14.35 -16.49
N GLY A 39 -10.12 -14.70 -17.57
CA GLY A 39 -9.36 -13.79 -18.41
C GLY A 39 -7.85 -13.96 -18.28
N THR A 40 -7.13 -12.94 -18.73
CA THR A 40 -5.67 -12.93 -18.86
C THR A 40 -5.05 -12.00 -17.83
N ALA A 41 -4.09 -12.50 -17.04
CA ALA A 41 -3.34 -11.71 -16.06
C ALA A 41 -1.87 -11.61 -16.47
N ILE A 42 -1.33 -10.39 -16.47
CA ILE A 42 0.08 -10.09 -16.75
C ILE A 42 0.67 -9.48 -15.49
N ARG A 43 1.77 -10.07 -15.00
CA ARG A 43 2.41 -9.69 -13.74
C ARG A 43 3.90 -9.42 -13.89
N TRP A 44 4.39 -8.26 -13.44
CA TRP A 44 5.81 -7.89 -13.54
C TRP A 44 6.27 -6.88 -12.47
N SER A 45 7.57 -6.63 -12.40
CA SER A 45 8.14 -5.52 -11.63
C SER A 45 8.57 -4.39 -12.57
N MET A 46 8.10 -3.16 -12.32
CA MET A 46 8.32 -2.01 -13.21
C MET A 46 9.80 -1.69 -13.45
N PHE A 47 10.64 -1.92 -12.44
CA PHE A 47 12.06 -1.54 -12.46
C PHE A 47 12.98 -2.64 -12.99
N SER A 48 12.39 -3.68 -13.60
CA SER A 48 13.16 -4.81 -14.10
C SER A 48 13.58 -4.61 -15.56
N ARG A 49 14.72 -5.20 -15.95
CA ARG A 49 15.38 -4.97 -17.25
C ARG A 49 14.72 -5.69 -18.44
N ASN A 50 13.41 -5.95 -18.37
CA ASN A 50 12.71 -6.89 -19.25
C ASN A 50 11.81 -6.23 -20.29
N TRP A 51 12.20 -5.07 -20.80
CA TRP A 51 11.37 -4.27 -21.71
C TRP A 51 10.91 -5.08 -22.93
N ALA A 52 11.79 -5.91 -23.50
CA ALA A 52 11.45 -6.81 -24.60
C ALA A 52 10.29 -7.76 -24.25
N SER A 53 10.24 -8.29 -23.03
CA SER A 53 9.15 -9.16 -22.56
C SER A 53 7.84 -8.39 -22.38
N LEU A 54 7.89 -7.11 -21.98
CA LEU A 54 6.70 -6.27 -21.87
C LEU A 54 6.17 -5.83 -23.24
N TYR A 55 7.05 -5.48 -24.18
CA TYR A 55 6.67 -5.23 -25.58
C TYR A 55 6.02 -6.48 -26.19
N PHE A 56 6.63 -7.65 -25.99
CA PHE A 56 6.06 -8.92 -26.40
C PHE A 56 4.68 -9.16 -25.76
N ALA A 57 4.54 -8.95 -24.45
CA ALA A 57 3.27 -9.12 -23.77
C ALA A 57 2.19 -8.18 -24.31
N ALA A 58 2.53 -6.92 -24.61
CA ALA A 58 1.61 -5.94 -25.19
C ALA A 58 1.12 -6.34 -26.59
N GLU A 59 2.00 -6.89 -27.43
CA GLU A 59 1.62 -7.42 -28.75
C GLU A 59 0.79 -8.70 -28.63
N TRP A 60 1.20 -9.61 -27.75
CA TRP A 60 0.56 -10.90 -27.55
C TRP A 60 -0.88 -10.78 -27.02
N LEU A 61 -1.17 -9.75 -26.22
CA LEU A 61 -2.52 -9.44 -25.70
C LEU A 61 -3.61 -9.40 -26.77
N GLN A 62 -3.28 -9.05 -28.02
CA GLN A 62 -4.24 -8.98 -29.12
C GLN A 62 -4.86 -10.35 -29.45
N GLY A 63 -4.17 -11.45 -29.12
CA GLY A 63 -4.65 -12.81 -29.32
C GLY A 63 -5.21 -13.50 -28.07
N ALA A 64 -5.21 -12.81 -26.92
CA ALA A 64 -5.56 -13.38 -25.62
C ALA A 64 -7.05 -13.18 -25.28
N PHE A 65 -7.56 -13.93 -24.29
CA PHE A 65 -8.95 -13.80 -23.84
C PHE A 65 -9.08 -12.80 -22.69
N GLY A 66 -9.97 -11.81 -22.85
CA GLY A 66 -10.30 -10.83 -21.82
C GLY A 66 -11.22 -11.40 -20.72
N PRO A 67 -11.37 -10.71 -19.58
CA PRO A 67 -10.79 -9.41 -19.23
C PRO A 67 -9.27 -9.48 -18.96
N TYR A 68 -8.60 -8.33 -19.07
CA TYR A 68 -7.14 -8.23 -18.96
C TYR A 68 -6.75 -7.58 -17.63
N GLN A 69 -5.97 -8.28 -16.83
CA GLN A 69 -5.46 -7.79 -15.55
C GLN A 69 -3.98 -7.45 -15.65
N LEU A 70 -3.61 -6.21 -15.37
CA LEU A 70 -2.22 -5.78 -15.26
C LEU A 70 -1.86 -5.69 -13.78
N GLN A 71 -0.88 -6.49 -13.36
CA GLN A 71 -0.40 -6.56 -11.98
C GLN A 71 1.07 -6.15 -11.94
N TYR A 72 1.39 -4.93 -11.55
CA TYR A 72 2.78 -4.46 -11.60
C TYR A 72 3.26 -3.93 -10.27
N TYR A 73 4.52 -4.24 -9.94
CA TYR A 73 5.14 -3.74 -8.73
C TYR A 73 5.85 -2.42 -8.98
N SER A 74 5.39 -1.35 -8.32
CA SER A 74 6.05 -0.03 -8.26
C SER A 74 6.00 0.47 -6.81
N ALA A 75 6.93 -0.01 -5.98
CA ALA A 75 6.92 0.20 -4.53
C ALA A 75 5.63 -0.26 -3.80
N GLY A 76 4.87 -1.12 -4.47
CA GLY A 76 3.59 -1.71 -4.08
C GLY A 76 3.00 -2.43 -5.29
N TRP A 77 2.10 -3.39 -5.09
CA TRP A 77 1.42 -4.08 -6.20
C TRP A 77 0.20 -3.27 -6.64
N PHE A 78 0.25 -2.77 -7.87
CA PHE A 78 -0.89 -2.19 -8.56
C PHE A 78 -1.63 -3.29 -9.31
N ASN A 79 -2.95 -3.25 -9.26
CA ASN A 79 -3.83 -4.15 -10.01
C ASN A 79 -4.77 -3.30 -10.84
N GLU A 80 -4.72 -3.41 -12.16
CA GLU A 80 -5.61 -2.71 -13.08
C GLU A 80 -6.37 -3.73 -13.92
N ARG A 81 -7.67 -3.48 -14.15
CA ARG A 81 -8.51 -4.32 -15.00
C ARG A 81 -8.96 -3.54 -16.23
N HIS A 82 -8.79 -4.15 -17.40
CA HIS A 82 -9.15 -3.59 -18.69
C HIS A 82 -10.02 -4.59 -19.45
N GLU A 83 -11.04 -4.11 -20.14
CA GLU A 83 -11.95 -4.98 -20.92
C GLU A 83 -11.45 -5.20 -22.35
N GLN A 84 -10.58 -4.32 -22.85
CA GLN A 84 -10.11 -4.35 -24.24
C GLN A 84 -8.59 -4.55 -24.31
N PRO A 85 -8.09 -5.41 -25.22
CA PRO A 85 -6.67 -5.77 -25.28
C PRO A 85 -5.79 -4.59 -25.66
N TRP A 86 -6.25 -3.73 -26.58
CA TRP A 86 -5.50 -2.54 -27.00
C TRP A 86 -5.34 -1.50 -25.88
N VAL A 87 -6.32 -1.39 -24.97
CA VAL A 87 -6.22 -0.49 -23.81
C VAL A 87 -5.18 -1.02 -22.82
N ALA A 88 -5.17 -2.33 -22.57
CA ALA A 88 -4.15 -2.96 -21.74
C ALA A 88 -2.75 -2.85 -22.36
N ALA A 89 -2.62 -3.06 -23.68
CA ALA A 89 -1.36 -2.92 -24.40
C ALA A 89 -0.82 -1.48 -24.37
N ASP A 90 -1.66 -0.49 -24.68
CA ASP A 90 -1.30 0.93 -24.58
C ASP A 90 -0.87 1.30 -23.15
N ARG A 91 -1.57 0.75 -22.15
CA ARG A 91 -1.20 0.94 -20.75
C ARG A 91 0.17 0.36 -20.42
N ILE A 92 0.52 -0.83 -20.92
CA ILE A 92 1.87 -1.39 -20.78
C ILE A 92 2.91 -0.47 -21.41
N HIS A 93 2.68 0.04 -22.63
CA HIS A 93 3.60 1.00 -23.27
C HIS A 93 3.76 2.29 -22.44
N HIS A 94 2.67 2.84 -21.92
CA HIS A 94 2.73 4.00 -21.02
C HIS A 94 3.55 3.73 -19.75
N LEU A 95 3.47 2.51 -19.21
CA LEU A 95 4.23 2.09 -18.04
C LEU A 95 5.72 1.90 -18.38
N ILE A 96 6.06 1.35 -19.55
CA ILE A 96 7.45 1.24 -20.02
C ILE A 96 8.11 2.63 -20.07
N HIS A 97 7.45 3.63 -20.66
CA HIS A 97 7.98 5.00 -20.73
C HIS A 97 8.19 5.66 -19.35
N LYS A 98 7.54 5.14 -18.31
CA LYS A 98 7.67 5.63 -16.92
C LYS A 98 8.54 4.71 -16.05
N SER A 99 9.12 3.66 -16.62
CA SER A 99 9.91 2.68 -15.87
C SER A 99 11.19 3.26 -15.26
N ASP A 100 11.72 4.34 -15.84
CA ASP A 100 12.87 5.09 -15.31
C ASP A 100 12.48 6.07 -14.18
N VAL A 101 11.18 6.26 -13.91
CA VAL A 101 10.68 7.11 -12.83
C VAL A 101 10.54 6.26 -11.56
N HIS A 102 11.55 6.33 -10.70
CA HIS A 102 11.53 5.69 -9.41
C HIS A 102 10.77 6.55 -8.38
N LEU A 103 9.72 5.99 -7.79
CA LEU A 103 9.23 6.51 -6.52
C LEU A 103 10.31 6.22 -5.47
N SER A 104 10.94 7.27 -4.93
CA SER A 104 11.94 7.13 -3.86
C SER A 104 11.33 6.53 -2.58
N GLN A 105 10.03 6.76 -2.36
CA GLN A 105 9.25 6.23 -1.24
C GLN A 105 7.74 6.23 -1.54
N THR A 106 7.00 5.34 -0.88
CA THR A 106 5.52 5.25 -0.96
C THR A 106 4.81 5.84 0.25
N VAL A 107 5.57 6.35 1.21
CA VAL A 107 5.06 7.01 2.41
C VAL A 107 5.93 8.23 2.67
N TYR A 108 5.30 9.40 2.66
CA TYR A 108 5.91 10.68 2.99
C TYR A 108 5.30 11.12 4.33
N ILE A 109 6.15 11.40 5.31
CA ILE A 109 5.73 11.84 6.65
C ILE A 109 6.47 13.12 6.97
N GLN A 110 5.72 14.14 7.37
CA GLN A 110 6.27 15.39 7.88
C GLN A 110 5.72 15.64 9.27
N LYS A 111 6.62 15.73 10.26
CA LYS A 111 6.27 16.18 11.61
C LYS A 111 5.87 17.65 11.55
N VAL A 112 4.76 18.01 12.17
CA VAL A 112 4.23 19.37 12.16
C VAL A 112 4.15 19.93 13.58
N ALA A 113 4.46 21.22 13.73
CA ALA A 113 4.29 21.93 15.00
C ALA A 113 2.81 22.19 15.31
N GLU A 114 2.45 22.19 16.58
CA GLU A 114 1.09 22.50 17.05
C GLU A 114 0.67 23.93 16.65
N GLY A 115 -0.60 24.13 16.29
CA GLY A 115 -1.17 25.46 16.04
C GLY A 115 -1.20 25.95 14.58
N ARG A 116 -0.98 25.08 13.58
CA ARG A 116 -1.18 25.46 12.16
C ARG A 116 -2.66 25.59 11.79
N ARG A 117 -2.97 26.55 10.89
CA ARG A 117 -4.33 26.98 10.49
C ARG A 117 -5.25 25.88 9.92
N ASN A 118 -4.72 24.73 9.48
CA ASN A 118 -5.49 23.70 8.77
C ASN A 118 -5.55 22.34 9.50
N THR A 119 -5.38 22.33 10.83
CA THR A 119 -5.52 21.10 11.62
C THR A 119 -7.00 20.77 11.80
N PRO A 120 -7.50 19.56 11.45
CA PRO A 120 -8.89 19.15 11.65
C PRO A 120 -9.33 19.27 13.12
N PRO A 121 -10.61 19.61 13.38
CA PRO A 121 -11.11 19.83 14.75
C PRO A 121 -10.88 18.64 15.69
N LEU A 122 -11.00 17.41 15.19
CA LEU A 122 -10.75 16.20 15.98
C LEU A 122 -9.30 16.11 16.44
N LEU A 123 -8.35 16.43 15.54
CA LEU A 123 -6.92 16.41 15.84
C LEU A 123 -6.53 17.57 16.76
N GLN A 124 -7.10 18.76 16.56
CA GLN A 124 -6.90 19.89 17.47
C GLN A 124 -7.34 19.54 18.90
N LYS A 125 -8.51 18.91 19.04
CA LYS A 125 -9.01 18.43 20.33
C LYS A 125 -8.06 17.38 20.92
N ALA A 126 -7.63 16.42 20.13
CA ALA A 126 -6.72 15.36 20.57
C ALA A 126 -5.38 15.90 21.09
N LEU A 127 -4.81 16.91 20.41
CA LEU A 127 -3.59 17.59 20.83
C LEU A 127 -3.79 18.36 22.14
N ARG A 128 -4.82 19.21 22.19
CA ARG A 128 -5.11 20.03 23.37
C ARG A 128 -5.40 19.19 24.61
N ASP A 129 -6.19 18.14 24.46
CA ASP A 129 -6.65 17.32 25.58
C ASP A 129 -5.62 16.20 25.90
N ASN A 130 -4.58 16.04 25.07
CA ASN A 130 -3.63 14.91 25.06
C ASN A 130 -4.31 13.53 25.22
N ALA A 131 -5.51 13.41 24.65
CA ALA A 131 -6.40 12.28 24.82
C ALA A 131 -7.39 12.19 23.66
N ALA A 132 -7.86 10.99 23.37
CA ALA A 132 -8.90 10.77 22.38
C ALA A 132 -9.82 9.63 22.81
N SER A 133 -11.11 9.75 22.44
CA SER A 133 -12.09 8.68 22.64
C SER A 133 -11.69 7.44 21.85
N GLU A 134 -12.05 6.28 22.38
CA GLU A 134 -11.82 5.00 21.70
C GLU A 134 -12.57 4.94 20.37
N ASP A 135 -13.77 5.53 20.29
CA ASP A 135 -14.62 5.47 19.10
C ASP A 135 -13.94 6.02 17.84
N VAL A 136 -13.11 7.03 17.99
CA VAL A 136 -12.50 7.81 16.90
C VAL A 136 -11.01 7.49 16.71
N SER A 137 -10.47 6.54 17.46
CA SER A 137 -9.02 6.27 17.51
C SER A 137 -8.67 4.81 17.30
N ILE A 138 -7.41 4.56 16.98
CA ILE A 138 -6.80 3.25 16.83
C ILE A 138 -5.78 3.06 17.94
N ASP A 139 -5.83 1.94 18.66
CA ASP A 139 -4.83 1.65 19.70
C ASP A 139 -3.79 0.68 19.16
N CYS A 140 -2.54 1.09 19.27
CA CYS A 140 -1.36 0.32 18.89
C CYS A 140 -0.63 -0.11 20.16
N ALA A 141 -0.46 -1.42 20.37
CA ALA A 141 0.28 -1.97 21.49
C ALA A 141 1.68 -2.39 21.05
N TYR A 142 2.70 -2.11 21.86
CA TYR A 142 4.05 -2.63 21.60
C TYR A 142 4.09 -4.14 21.85
N ASP A 143 4.59 -4.90 20.88
CA ASP A 143 4.83 -6.34 20.98
C ASP A 143 6.33 -6.61 21.11
N PRO A 144 6.82 -7.02 22.30
CA PRO A 144 8.23 -7.32 22.53
C PRO A 144 8.79 -8.45 21.67
N SER A 145 7.95 -9.40 21.22
CA SER A 145 8.40 -10.56 20.46
C SER A 145 8.81 -10.20 19.03
N SER A 146 8.09 -9.26 18.42
CA SER A 146 8.38 -8.75 17.07
C SER A 146 9.12 -7.41 17.07
N GLN A 147 9.33 -6.81 18.25
CA GLN A 147 9.84 -5.43 18.42
C GLN A 147 9.08 -4.39 17.58
N ARG A 148 7.78 -4.61 17.36
CA ARG A 148 6.91 -3.77 16.53
C ARG A 148 5.65 -3.39 17.29
N TYR A 149 4.98 -2.33 16.83
CA TYR A 149 3.66 -1.98 17.32
C TYR A 149 2.60 -2.70 16.51
N ARG A 150 1.64 -3.33 17.18
CA ARG A 150 0.51 -4.02 16.56
C ARG A 150 -0.77 -3.25 16.83
N VAL A 151 -1.64 -3.14 15.82
CA VAL A 151 -2.99 -2.62 16.03
C VAL A 151 -3.76 -3.60 16.91
N ALA A 152 -4.14 -3.16 18.09
CA ALA A 152 -4.92 -3.94 19.06
C ALA A 152 -6.42 -3.65 18.97
N ARG A 153 -6.80 -2.43 18.56
CA ARG A 153 -8.18 -1.97 18.49
C ARG A 153 -8.35 -0.91 17.41
N VAL A 154 -9.43 -0.97 16.65
CA VAL A 154 -9.86 0.05 15.69
C VAL A 154 -11.18 0.63 16.16
N GLY A 155 -11.25 1.94 16.38
CA GLY A 155 -12.48 2.63 16.76
C GLY A 155 -13.48 2.69 15.59
N PRO A 156 -14.79 2.44 15.83
CA PRO A 156 -15.82 2.40 14.79
C PRO A 156 -16.00 3.68 13.97
N GLN A 157 -15.62 4.83 14.51
CA GLN A 157 -15.71 6.14 13.86
C GLN A 157 -14.37 6.66 13.34
N SER A 158 -13.28 5.90 13.51
CA SER A 158 -11.95 6.24 13.01
C SER A 158 -11.91 6.30 11.47
N THR A 159 -10.96 7.04 10.91
CA THR A 159 -10.74 7.07 9.45
C THR A 159 -10.46 5.69 8.89
N ILE A 160 -9.69 4.88 9.62
CA ILE A 160 -9.39 3.50 9.21
C ILE A 160 -10.68 2.70 9.11
N ALA A 161 -11.56 2.76 10.11
CA ALA A 161 -12.85 2.06 10.07
C ALA A 161 -13.72 2.47 8.88
N LYS A 162 -13.74 3.76 8.55
CA LYS A 162 -14.53 4.28 7.43
C LYS A 162 -14.05 3.80 6.06
N LEU A 163 -12.73 3.62 5.89
CA LEU A 163 -12.13 3.30 4.59
C LEU A 163 -11.82 1.81 4.40
N TRP A 164 -11.42 1.12 5.47
CA TRP A 164 -10.97 -0.28 5.45
C TRP A 164 -11.78 -1.20 6.38
N GLY A 165 -12.76 -0.67 7.09
CA GLY A 165 -13.57 -1.42 8.04
C GLY A 165 -12.89 -1.62 9.39
N LEU A 166 -13.58 -2.33 10.28
CA LEU A 166 -13.17 -2.55 11.67
C LEU A 166 -12.11 -3.64 11.86
N ASN A 167 -11.75 -4.35 10.79
CA ASN A 167 -10.92 -5.53 10.91
C ASN A 167 -9.44 -5.14 11.08
N PRO A 168 -8.76 -5.54 12.18
CA PRO A 168 -7.34 -5.27 12.39
C PRO A 168 -6.41 -6.05 11.43
N VAL A 169 -6.94 -6.88 10.53
CA VAL A 169 -6.17 -7.48 9.42
C VAL A 169 -6.29 -6.70 8.11
N SER A 170 -6.90 -5.52 8.14
CA SER A 170 -6.90 -4.59 7.00
C SER A 170 -5.50 -4.04 6.72
N TYR A 171 -5.21 -3.66 5.47
CA TYR A 171 -3.87 -3.25 5.03
C TYR A 171 -3.15 -2.25 5.97
N PRO A 172 -3.76 -1.14 6.43
CA PRO A 172 -3.06 -0.18 7.31
C PRO A 172 -2.75 -0.72 8.71
N CYS A 173 -3.38 -1.84 9.10
CA CYS A 173 -3.24 -2.47 10.41
C CYS A 173 -2.27 -3.67 10.39
N LEU A 174 -1.86 -4.13 9.21
CA LEU A 174 -0.91 -5.23 9.07
C LEU A 174 0.49 -4.79 9.52
N ILE A 175 1.29 -5.75 9.97
CA ILE A 175 2.66 -5.51 10.41
C ILE A 175 3.67 -5.95 9.37
N GLY A 176 4.82 -5.29 9.35
CA GLY A 176 6.00 -5.73 8.59
C GLY A 176 5.98 -5.41 7.10
N HIS A 177 5.15 -4.47 6.69
CA HIS A 177 5.27 -3.81 5.38
C HIS A 177 5.81 -2.39 5.54
N SER A 178 6.27 -1.80 4.44
CA SER A 178 6.93 -0.49 4.43
C SER A 178 6.11 0.63 5.06
N TYR A 179 4.78 0.59 4.89
CA TYR A 179 3.89 1.57 5.52
C TYR A 179 3.90 1.47 7.04
N ASP A 180 3.73 0.29 7.62
CA ASP A 180 3.80 0.07 9.08
C ASP A 180 5.13 0.58 9.65
N GLU A 181 6.25 0.23 9.02
CA GLU A 181 7.58 0.65 9.47
C GLU A 181 7.79 2.17 9.41
N ALA A 182 7.24 2.83 8.39
CA ALA A 182 7.32 4.28 8.26
C ALA A 182 6.47 4.98 9.33
N VAL A 183 5.20 4.60 9.47
CA VAL A 183 4.25 5.30 10.33
C VAL A 183 4.50 5.02 11.81
N SER A 184 5.01 3.85 12.19
CA SER A 184 5.28 3.47 13.58
C SER A 184 6.59 4.03 14.15
N ARG A 185 7.45 4.62 13.30
CA ARG A 185 8.76 5.16 13.70
C ARG A 185 8.70 6.20 14.84
N ALA A 186 7.61 6.95 14.94
CA ALA A 186 7.40 7.95 15.98
C ALA A 186 6.95 7.35 17.33
N TYR A 187 6.39 6.14 17.34
CA TYR A 187 5.73 5.56 18.53
C TYR A 187 6.68 5.32 19.72
N PRO A 188 7.94 4.88 19.53
CA PRO A 188 8.90 4.80 20.65
C PRO A 188 9.17 6.15 21.32
N GLN A 189 9.14 7.25 20.57
CA GLN A 189 9.31 8.58 21.15
C GLN A 189 8.09 8.94 22.01
N VAL A 190 6.88 8.81 21.46
CA VAL A 190 5.61 9.10 22.17
C VAL A 190 5.50 8.31 23.46
N THR A 191 5.78 7.00 23.42
CA THR A 191 5.70 6.13 24.60
C THR A 191 6.77 6.42 25.67
N ARG A 192 7.89 7.02 25.28
CA ARG A 192 8.99 7.38 26.18
C ARG A 192 8.80 8.76 26.79
N THR A 193 8.36 9.75 26.01
CA THR A 193 8.24 11.15 26.47
C THR A 193 6.86 11.46 27.05
N GLY A 194 5.81 10.76 26.62
CA GLY A 194 4.43 11.12 26.94
C GLY A 194 3.91 12.31 26.14
N GLU A 195 4.73 12.85 25.23
CA GLU A 195 4.36 13.99 24.39
C GLU A 195 3.62 13.51 23.14
N PRO A 196 2.53 14.17 22.73
CA PRO A 196 1.83 13.86 21.50
C PRO A 196 2.74 14.11 20.29
N HIS A 197 2.53 13.35 19.22
CA HIS A 197 3.24 13.53 17.96
C HIS A 197 2.24 13.80 16.84
N TYR A 198 2.42 14.94 16.17
CA TYR A 198 1.56 15.39 15.09
C TYR A 198 2.26 15.29 13.74
N ASP A 199 1.63 14.59 12.80
CA ASP A 199 2.14 14.33 11.46
C ASP A 199 1.15 14.74 10.39
N HIS A 200 1.70 15.22 9.28
CA HIS A 200 1.09 15.13 7.97
C HIS A 200 1.63 13.89 7.27
N ILE A 201 0.76 13.13 6.61
CA ILE A 201 1.14 11.88 5.93
C ILE A 201 0.51 11.83 4.54
N TYR A 202 1.33 11.49 3.55
CA TYR A 202 0.89 11.15 2.20
C TYR A 202 1.40 9.76 1.85
N ALA A 203 0.50 8.79 1.73
CA ALA A 203 0.87 7.38 1.59
C ALA A 203 0.09 6.68 0.48
N ALA A 204 0.79 5.85 -0.31
CA ALA A 204 0.17 4.91 -1.22
C ALA A 204 -0.32 3.69 -0.41
N MET A 205 -1.63 3.48 -0.36
CA MET A 205 -2.27 2.42 0.41
C MET A 205 -3.19 1.59 -0.46
N ALA A 206 -3.20 0.27 -0.24
CA ALA A 206 -4.14 -0.62 -0.91
C ALA A 206 -5.55 -0.39 -0.35
N SER A 207 -6.50 -0.07 -1.22
CA SER A 207 -7.93 0.01 -0.90
C SER A 207 -8.50 -1.38 -0.58
N ALA A 208 -9.73 -1.43 -0.05
CA ALA A 208 -10.45 -2.68 0.17
C ALA A 208 -10.67 -3.50 -1.13
N ARG A 209 -10.56 -2.87 -2.31
CA ARG A 209 -10.69 -3.53 -3.61
C ARG A 209 -9.36 -4.01 -4.20
N GLY A 210 -8.24 -3.72 -3.53
CA GLY A 210 -6.90 -4.08 -4.00
C GLY A 210 -6.21 -3.02 -4.87
N ASP A 211 -6.92 -1.94 -5.23
CA ASP A 211 -6.35 -0.79 -5.94
C ASP A 211 -5.46 0.02 -4.98
N VAL A 212 -4.26 0.42 -5.41
CA VAL A 212 -3.40 1.30 -4.63
C VAL A 212 -3.75 2.75 -4.93
N VAL A 213 -4.09 3.50 -3.89
CA VAL A 213 -4.44 4.93 -3.97
C VAL A 213 -3.55 5.75 -3.06
N TRP A 214 -3.22 6.97 -3.49
CA TRP A 214 -2.54 7.93 -2.63
C TRP A 214 -3.55 8.59 -1.70
N VAL A 215 -3.28 8.51 -0.40
CA VAL A 215 -4.18 9.01 0.63
C VAL A 215 -3.46 10.08 1.45
N PRO A 216 -3.89 11.35 1.35
CA PRO A 216 -3.47 12.40 2.27
C PRO A 216 -4.26 12.31 3.56
N TYR A 217 -3.55 12.30 4.68
CA TYR A 217 -4.17 12.35 5.99
C TYR A 217 -3.25 12.99 7.02
N GLN A 218 -3.85 13.58 8.03
CA GLN A 218 -3.15 14.09 9.19
C GLN A 218 -3.34 13.13 10.35
N ARG A 219 -2.36 13.06 11.26
CA ARG A 219 -2.35 12.09 12.35
C ARG A 219 -1.82 12.70 13.63
N VAL A 220 -2.48 12.39 14.74
CA VAL A 220 -1.94 12.59 16.09
C VAL A 220 -1.72 11.23 16.74
N ALA A 221 -0.50 10.99 17.22
CA ALA A 221 -0.13 9.83 18.02
C ALA A 221 0.03 10.27 19.48
N LEU A 222 -0.82 9.72 20.35
CA LEU A 222 -0.90 10.03 21.77
C LEU A 222 -0.33 8.88 22.61
N PRO A 223 0.25 9.12 23.79
CA PRO A 223 0.63 8.04 24.69
C PRO A 223 -0.61 7.26 25.15
N LEU A 224 -0.50 5.94 25.20
CA LEU A 224 -1.54 5.07 25.75
C LEU A 224 -0.94 4.18 26.85
N ILE A 225 -1.56 4.23 28.03
CA ILE A 225 -1.21 3.34 29.15
C ILE A 225 -2.24 2.22 29.19
N GLN A 226 -1.85 1.02 28.78
CA GLN A 226 -2.69 -0.18 28.82
C GLN A 226 -2.35 -0.99 30.08
N GLY A 227 -2.88 -0.57 31.23
CA GLY A 227 -2.63 -1.22 32.52
C GLY A 227 -1.22 -0.99 33.09
N ARG A 228 -0.80 -1.80 34.08
CA ARG A 228 0.38 -1.52 34.92
C ARG A 228 1.74 -1.54 34.21
N SER A 229 1.85 -2.07 33.00
CA SER A 229 3.16 -2.17 32.31
C SER A 229 3.13 -2.15 30.78
N ARG A 230 1.98 -2.20 30.12
CA ARG A 230 1.93 -2.14 28.65
C ARG A 230 1.82 -0.69 28.19
N LYS A 231 2.85 -0.24 27.50
CA LYS A 231 2.88 1.05 26.80
C LYS A 231 2.41 0.84 25.36
N GLY A 232 1.55 1.74 24.92
CA GLY A 232 1.05 1.78 23.55
C GLY A 232 0.93 3.22 23.07
N VAL A 233 0.40 3.35 21.86
CA VAL A 233 0.06 4.63 21.27
C VAL A 233 -1.40 4.60 20.87
N ARG A 234 -2.13 5.67 21.18
CA ARG A 234 -3.47 5.92 20.64
C ARG A 234 -3.34 6.86 19.47
N VAL A 235 -3.79 6.42 18.30
CA VAL A 235 -3.65 7.13 17.04
C VAL A 235 -5.00 7.69 16.63
N VAL A 236 -5.03 8.98 16.31
CA VAL A 236 -6.18 9.67 15.73
C VAL A 236 -5.78 10.16 14.35
N THR A 237 -6.61 9.92 13.35
CA THR A 237 -6.35 10.33 11.96
C THR A 237 -7.55 11.08 11.42
N GLU A 238 -7.32 11.95 10.45
CA GLU A 238 -8.35 12.57 9.62
C GLU A 238 -7.86 12.71 8.18
N LEU A 239 -8.74 12.45 7.21
CA LEU A 239 -8.46 12.79 5.81
C LEU A 239 -8.48 14.30 5.68
N ALA A 240 -7.36 14.88 5.27
CA ALA A 240 -7.20 16.32 5.18
C ALA A 240 -6.06 16.64 4.22
N GLU A 241 -6.04 17.88 3.72
CA GLU A 241 -4.90 18.40 2.98
C GLU A 241 -3.62 18.29 3.82
N VAL A 242 -2.54 17.92 3.17
CA VAL A 242 -1.22 17.79 3.79
C VAL A 242 -0.24 18.70 3.08
N ASP A 243 0.54 19.40 3.89
CA ASP A 243 1.69 20.20 3.45
C ASP A 243 2.87 19.28 3.09
N ILE A 244 2.67 18.42 2.09
CA ILE A 244 3.68 17.50 1.55
C ILE A 244 3.56 17.60 0.03
N SER A 245 4.59 18.14 -0.63
CA SER A 245 4.74 18.04 -2.09
C SER A 245 5.55 16.79 -2.39
N PRO A 246 4.97 15.73 -2.99
CA PRO A 246 5.72 14.56 -3.44
C PRO A 246 6.53 14.81 -4.73
N LEU A 247 6.67 16.09 -5.15
CA LEU A 247 7.39 16.56 -6.33
C LEU A 247 8.26 17.76 -5.98
#